data_AF-A0A9D4ICN0-F1
#
_entry.id   AF-A0A9D4ICN0-F1
#
_cell.length_a   1.000
_cell.length_b   1.000
_cell.length_c   1.000
_cell.angle_alpha   90.00
_cell.angle_beta   90.00
_cell.angle_gamma   90.00
#
_symmetry.space_group_name_H-M   'P 1'
#
loop_
_entity.id
_entity.type
_entity.pdbx_description
1 polymer ?
#
loop_
_entity_poly.entity_id
_entity_poly.type
_entity_poly.pdbx_seq_one_letter_code
_entity_poly.pdbx_strand_id
1 'polypeptide(L)'
;METRRFFYGALSASFLFTVLTMLQTNISMRMRTLQSPQDGNNRVVTLEKSREVTIHQRQQEAAINLNIHLNVSLENIPESLVSFLKSRNQEDKLRNASILNMHTVDSTPKNNHKIVETDSFLTLFATWKAENDTKEKIHNFTFVNWARMKPAVNPILFTDSPVVAATAHEYGWNVLPLPTTNVYGLPILKLMFLEAIKQYNSHFYGYANSDILFTNNLILTLVSILYQSPHTNYTLVTGLRTNVYNLNETEAATSVSLTMTAATRGQVFQPSAEDYFITTRDYPWDSLPDLVVGTIAYDNYLVLNARYQHHNVIDASKTILAIHQSNGLDVFESHIKLNADYNKVLLRKRWFNINPPYIKGFLSCIEKYVDVVQDIIVIKTRTPPNDCKF
;
A
#
# COMPACT_ATOMS: atom_id res chain seq x y z
N MET A 1 55.24 -16.62 25.61
CA MET A 1 54.30 -16.01 26.59
C MET A 1 54.44 -14.50 26.47
N GLU A 2 54.16 -13.87 25.34
CA GLU A 2 52.84 -13.48 24.81
C GLU A 2 51.87 -12.91 25.85
N THR A 3 51.85 -11.57 25.94
CA THR A 3 50.76 -10.77 26.48
C THR A 3 50.45 -9.65 25.49
N ARG A 4 49.40 -9.87 24.67
CA ARG A 4 48.83 -8.85 23.76
C ARG A 4 47.98 -7.86 24.58
N ARG A 5 48.32 -6.58 24.51
CA ARG A 5 47.44 -5.46 24.89
C ARG A 5 46.43 -5.23 23.75
N PHE A 6 45.13 -5.30 24.05
CA PHE A 6 44.07 -4.89 23.14
C PHE A 6 43.86 -3.37 23.24
N PHE A 7 44.10 -2.67 22.13
CA PHE A 7 43.55 -1.35 21.85
C PHE A 7 42.09 -1.52 21.39
N TYR A 8 41.13 -0.97 22.14
CA TYR A 8 39.79 -0.71 21.62
C TYR A 8 39.77 0.71 21.05
N GLY A 9 39.71 0.79 19.72
CA GLY A 9 39.53 2.02 18.97
C GLY A 9 38.09 2.54 19.11
N ALA A 10 37.98 3.81 19.49
CA ALA A 10 36.75 4.58 19.50
C ALA A 10 36.29 4.88 18.06
N LEU A 11 35.09 4.42 17.70
CA LEU A 11 34.31 4.92 16.56
C LEU A 11 32.85 4.45 16.74
N SER A 12 31.96 5.39 17.11
CA SER A 12 30.49 5.39 16.83
C SER A 12 29.65 6.26 17.78
N ALA A 13 30.23 7.01 18.73
CA ALA A 13 29.44 7.88 19.61
C ALA A 13 29.06 9.25 19.00
N SER A 14 29.73 9.71 17.94
CA SER A 14 29.50 11.06 17.40
C SER A 14 28.30 11.21 16.47
N PHE A 15 27.72 10.12 15.95
CA PHE A 15 26.55 10.22 15.05
C PHE A 15 25.21 10.27 15.81
N LEU A 16 25.13 9.60 16.98
CA LEU A 16 23.94 9.63 17.84
C LEU A 16 23.73 10.99 18.52
N PHE A 17 24.81 11.72 18.81
CA PHE A 17 24.72 13.01 19.53
C PHE A 17 24.25 14.18 18.64
N THR A 18 24.55 14.13 17.34
CA THR A 18 24.12 15.17 16.37
C THR A 18 22.62 15.08 16.07
N VAL A 19 22.05 13.87 16.07
CA VAL A 19 20.60 13.67 15.87
C VAL A 19 19.80 14.13 17.09
N LEU A 20 20.26 13.86 18.32
CA LEU A 20 19.57 14.30 19.54
C LEU A 20 19.59 15.83 19.74
N THR A 21 20.66 16.51 19.34
CA THR A 21 20.80 17.97 19.50
C THR A 21 19.98 18.76 18.46
N MET A 22 19.75 18.21 17.26
CA MET A 22 18.80 18.78 16.28
C MET A 22 17.33 18.58 16.66
N LEU A 23 17.02 17.55 17.46
CA LEU A 23 15.67 17.30 17.98
C LEU A 23 15.28 18.27 19.11
N GLN A 24 16.21 18.66 19.98
CA GLN A 24 15.93 19.64 21.05
C GLN A 24 15.75 21.08 20.55
N THR A 25 16.46 21.47 19.49
CA THR A 25 16.35 22.82 18.90
C THR A 25 15.03 23.03 18.16
N ASN A 26 14.45 21.99 17.55
CA ASN A 26 13.14 22.06 16.90
C ASN A 26 11.95 22.13 17.88
N ILE A 27 12.09 21.58 19.10
CA ILE A 27 11.04 21.65 20.12
C ILE A 27 10.94 23.07 20.72
N SER A 28 12.05 23.80 20.82
CA SER A 28 12.05 25.15 21.42
C SER A 28 11.54 26.26 20.47
N MET A 29 11.47 26.01 19.17
CA MET A 29 11.13 27.05 18.18
C MET A 29 9.64 27.13 17.81
N ARG A 30 8.78 26.23 18.34
CA ARG A 30 7.34 26.18 17.99
C ARG A 30 6.37 26.58 19.11
N MET A 31 6.84 27.12 20.24
CA MET A 31 5.97 27.65 21.31
C MET A 31 5.86 29.19 21.34
N ARG A 32 5.85 29.85 20.18
CA ARG A 32 5.42 31.25 20.08
C ARG A 32 4.55 31.48 18.84
N THR A 33 3.24 31.37 19.04
CA THR A 33 2.20 32.36 18.69
C THR A 33 0.89 31.63 18.38
N LEU A 34 -0.11 31.91 19.22
CA LEU A 34 -1.57 31.94 19.00
C LEU A 34 -2.27 31.63 20.34
N GLN A 35 -2.30 32.63 21.24
CA GLN A 35 -3.42 32.87 22.16
C GLN A 35 -4.49 33.61 21.33
N SER A 36 -5.80 33.36 21.39
CA SER A 36 -6.73 33.06 22.51
C SER A 36 -8.13 32.67 21.92
N PRO A 37 -9.26 32.56 22.66
CA PRO A 37 -9.53 32.02 24.01
C PRO A 37 -10.72 31.00 24.06
N GLN A 38 -10.80 30.23 25.15
CA GLN A 38 -12.00 29.61 25.77
C GLN A 38 -12.78 28.52 24.98
N ASP A 39 -12.58 27.24 25.35
CA ASP A 39 -13.67 26.39 25.90
C ASP A 39 -13.14 25.00 26.34
N GLY A 40 -13.59 24.58 27.53
CA GLY A 40 -12.99 23.54 28.38
C GLY A 40 -13.14 22.08 27.95
N ASN A 41 -13.44 21.77 26.68
CA ASN A 41 -13.71 20.39 26.24
C ASN A 41 -12.58 19.77 25.37
N ASN A 42 -11.49 20.51 25.12
CA ASN A 42 -10.47 20.14 24.13
C ASN A 42 -9.31 19.29 24.66
N ARG A 43 -9.17 19.11 25.98
CA ARG A 43 -8.00 18.40 26.58
C ARG A 43 -8.05 16.88 26.41
N VAL A 44 -9.22 16.26 26.36
CA VAL A 44 -9.36 14.81 26.17
C VAL A 44 -9.11 14.43 24.71
N VAL A 45 -9.68 15.21 23.78
CA VAL A 45 -9.52 15.01 22.32
C VAL A 45 -8.07 15.20 21.86
N THR A 46 -7.32 16.15 22.44
CA THR A 46 -5.90 16.34 22.10
C THR A 46 -4.99 15.23 22.66
N LEU A 47 -5.33 14.64 23.81
CA LEU A 47 -4.58 13.53 24.40
C LEU A 47 -4.80 12.21 23.64
N GLU A 48 -6.01 11.96 23.12
CA GLU A 48 -6.29 10.80 22.26
C GLU A 48 -5.65 10.95 20.88
N LYS A 49 -5.78 12.12 20.22
CA LYS A 49 -5.10 12.39 18.93
C LYS A 49 -3.58 12.28 19.03
N SER A 50 -2.98 12.78 20.11
CA SER A 50 -1.54 12.67 20.33
C SER A 50 -1.10 11.24 20.61
N ARG A 51 -1.92 10.43 21.29
CA ARG A 51 -1.65 8.99 21.47
C ARG A 51 -1.75 8.20 20.17
N GLU A 52 -2.76 8.43 19.34
CA GLU A 52 -2.90 7.77 18.03
C GLU A 52 -1.75 8.13 17.08
N VAL A 53 -1.36 9.40 17.02
CA VAL A 53 -0.20 9.87 16.25
C VAL A 53 1.10 9.23 16.75
N THR A 54 1.25 9.07 18.07
CA THR A 54 2.46 8.44 18.67
C THR A 54 2.51 6.93 18.43
N ILE A 55 1.36 6.23 18.39
CA ILE A 55 1.27 4.80 18.07
C ILE A 55 1.57 4.57 16.58
N HIS A 56 1.07 5.43 15.68
CA HIS A 56 1.36 5.35 14.25
C HIS A 56 2.82 5.70 13.91
N GLN A 57 3.44 6.67 14.61
CA GLN A 57 4.88 6.93 14.48
C GLN A 57 5.75 5.73 14.91
N ARG A 58 5.36 4.99 15.95
CA ARG A 58 6.08 3.76 16.33
C ARG A 58 5.88 2.59 15.37
N GLN A 59 4.74 2.53 14.67
CA GLN A 59 4.51 1.53 13.61
C GLN A 59 5.42 1.76 12.40
N GLN A 60 5.90 2.99 12.19
CA GLN A 60 6.81 3.37 11.12
C GLN A 60 8.19 2.72 11.25
N GLU A 61 8.74 2.62 12.48
CA GLU A 61 10.07 2.01 12.70
C GLU A 61 10.17 0.56 12.20
N ALA A 62 9.05 -0.16 12.12
CA ALA A 62 9.00 -1.52 11.57
C ALA A 62 9.09 -1.52 10.04
N ALA A 63 8.31 -0.72 9.31
CA ALA A 63 8.29 -0.75 7.84
C ALA A 63 9.62 -0.30 7.19
N ILE A 64 10.45 0.45 7.93
CA ILE A 64 11.58 1.23 7.41
C ILE A 64 12.90 0.43 7.26
N ASN A 65 13.08 -0.68 7.97
CA ASN A 65 14.35 -1.45 7.99
C ASN A 65 14.17 -2.96 7.91
N LEU A 66 13.10 -3.39 7.24
CA LEU A 66 12.71 -4.78 7.24
C LEU A 66 13.56 -5.63 6.27
N ASN A 67 14.60 -6.26 6.80
CA ASN A 67 15.19 -7.45 6.20
C ASN A 67 14.20 -8.62 6.30
N ILE A 68 13.05 -8.52 5.61
CA ILE A 68 12.02 -9.57 5.64
C ILE A 68 12.60 -10.85 5.06
N HIS A 69 12.67 -11.88 5.89
CA HIS A 69 12.97 -13.23 5.48
C HIS A 69 11.66 -13.93 5.09
N LEU A 70 11.55 -14.33 3.83
CA LEU A 70 10.49 -15.23 3.40
C LEU A 70 10.86 -16.65 3.86
N ASN A 71 10.25 -17.12 4.94
CA ASN A 71 10.32 -18.52 5.32
C ASN A 71 9.26 -19.32 4.55
N VAL A 72 9.49 -19.47 3.26
CA VAL A 72 8.55 -20.08 2.32
C VAL A 72 9.29 -21.20 1.57
N SER A 73 8.74 -22.42 1.60
CA SER A 73 9.25 -23.51 0.76
C SER A 73 9.09 -23.12 -0.72
N LEU A 74 10.19 -23.11 -1.47
CA LEU A 74 10.25 -22.75 -2.88
C LEU A 74 9.44 -23.69 -3.79
N GLU A 75 9.02 -24.84 -3.28
CA GLU A 75 8.33 -25.90 -4.04
C GLU A 75 6.93 -25.49 -4.57
N ASN A 76 6.41 -24.30 -4.22
CA ASN A 76 5.04 -23.86 -4.56
C ASN A 76 4.92 -22.39 -5.04
N ILE A 77 6.01 -21.76 -5.49
CA ILE A 77 6.01 -20.34 -5.89
C ILE A 77 5.93 -20.19 -7.43
N PRO A 78 5.09 -19.29 -8.00
CA PRO A 78 5.12 -18.98 -9.43
C PRO A 78 6.52 -18.52 -9.90
N GLU A 79 6.97 -18.93 -11.09
CA GLU A 79 8.31 -18.60 -11.60
C GLU A 79 8.58 -17.08 -11.64
N SER A 80 7.55 -16.28 -11.94
CA SER A 80 7.62 -14.81 -11.94
C SER A 80 8.08 -14.25 -10.59
N LEU A 81 7.63 -14.86 -9.50
CA LEU A 81 8.01 -14.48 -8.14
C LEU A 81 9.41 -15.00 -7.77
N VAL A 82 9.81 -16.19 -8.24
CA VAL A 82 11.18 -16.68 -8.08
C VAL A 82 12.19 -15.76 -8.77
N SER A 83 11.88 -15.29 -9.98
CA SER A 83 12.71 -14.34 -10.72
C SER A 83 12.88 -13.02 -9.97
N PHE A 84 11.77 -12.46 -9.47
CA PHE A 84 11.77 -11.21 -8.68
C PHE A 84 12.59 -11.34 -7.38
N LEU A 85 12.45 -12.46 -6.65
CA LEU A 85 13.22 -12.67 -5.42
C LEU A 85 14.72 -12.83 -5.71
N LYS A 86 15.09 -13.43 -6.86
CA LYS A 86 16.49 -13.55 -7.29
C LYS A 86 17.10 -12.21 -7.68
N SER A 87 16.38 -11.35 -8.41
CA SER A 87 16.90 -10.02 -8.81
C SER A 87 17.11 -9.10 -7.61
N ARG A 88 16.20 -9.12 -6.63
CA ARG A 88 16.38 -8.42 -5.34
C ARG A 88 17.65 -8.86 -4.62
N ASN A 89 17.88 -10.17 -4.50
CA ASN A 89 19.08 -10.70 -3.84
C ASN A 89 20.38 -10.27 -4.54
N GLN A 90 20.36 -9.97 -5.85
CA GLN A 90 21.53 -9.41 -6.55
C GLN A 90 21.74 -7.93 -6.23
N GLU A 91 20.68 -7.12 -6.14
CA GLU A 91 20.74 -5.73 -5.67
C GLU A 91 21.26 -5.65 -4.21
N ASP A 92 20.85 -6.59 -3.35
CA ASP A 92 21.29 -6.69 -1.96
C ASP A 92 22.75 -7.21 -1.85
N LYS A 93 23.15 -8.19 -2.67
CA LYS A 93 24.54 -8.73 -2.73
C LYS A 93 25.57 -7.73 -3.22
N LEU A 94 25.19 -6.83 -4.13
CA LEU A 94 26.06 -5.72 -4.57
C LEU A 94 26.32 -4.69 -3.46
N ARG A 95 25.59 -4.77 -2.34
CA ARG A 95 25.64 -3.77 -1.26
C ARG A 95 26.23 -4.29 0.05
N ASN A 96 26.16 -5.59 0.35
CA ASN A 96 26.71 -6.15 1.60
C ASN A 96 27.48 -7.46 1.36
N ALA A 97 28.81 -7.41 1.54
CA ALA A 97 29.59 -8.58 1.90
C ALA A 97 29.29 -8.95 3.36
N SER A 98 28.12 -9.53 3.62
CA SER A 98 27.72 -10.35 4.77
C SER A 98 26.19 -10.50 4.76
N ILE A 99 25.70 -11.73 4.98
CA ILE A 99 24.28 -12.14 5.19
C ILE A 99 23.52 -12.56 3.92
N LEU A 100 23.58 -13.86 3.58
CA LEU A 100 22.43 -14.79 3.52
C LEU A 100 22.91 -16.19 3.10
N ASN A 101 22.86 -17.15 4.03
CA ASN A 101 22.86 -18.57 3.69
C ASN A 101 21.45 -18.94 3.22
N MET A 102 21.26 -18.95 1.90
CA MET A 102 20.08 -19.54 1.26
C MET A 102 20.38 -21.04 1.12
N HIS A 103 19.90 -21.87 2.05
CA HIS A 103 20.03 -23.31 1.92
C HIS A 103 19.07 -23.81 0.83
N THR A 104 19.63 -24.17 -0.32
CA THR A 104 18.96 -25.03 -1.30
C THR A 104 18.88 -26.44 -0.73
N VAL A 105 17.68 -26.89 -0.36
CA VAL A 105 17.43 -28.31 -0.11
C VAL A 105 16.87 -28.89 -1.39
N ASP A 106 17.61 -29.85 -1.92
CA ASP A 106 17.23 -30.71 -3.03
C ASP A 106 16.25 -31.76 -2.47
N SER A 107 14.98 -31.71 -2.88
CA SER A 107 14.00 -32.75 -2.57
C SER A 107 13.12 -33.12 -3.76
N THR A 108 13.20 -34.39 -4.12
CA THR A 108 12.34 -35.13 -5.04
C THR A 108 10.85 -35.03 -4.68
N PRO A 109 9.93 -35.07 -5.68
CA PRO A 109 8.55 -34.63 -5.50
C PRO A 109 7.66 -35.69 -4.85
N LYS A 110 6.92 -35.30 -3.80
CA LYS A 110 5.70 -35.97 -3.34
C LYS A 110 4.69 -34.98 -2.75
N ASN A 111 3.89 -34.32 -3.60
CA ASN A 111 2.46 -34.11 -3.39
C ASN A 111 1.78 -33.39 -4.57
N ASN A 112 0.61 -33.88 -4.96
CA ASN A 112 -0.20 -33.41 -6.09
C ASN A 112 -1.07 -32.19 -5.70
N HIS A 113 -0.47 -31.00 -5.56
CA HIS A 113 -1.23 -29.75 -5.59
C HIS A 113 -0.98 -29.02 -6.90
N LYS A 114 -1.98 -29.06 -7.80
CA LYS A 114 -1.95 -28.32 -9.06
C LYS A 114 -2.26 -26.85 -8.78
N ILE A 115 -1.24 -26.05 -8.47
CA ILE A 115 -1.36 -24.59 -8.51
C ILE A 115 -1.63 -24.22 -9.97
N VAL A 116 -2.63 -23.37 -10.21
CA VAL A 116 -2.90 -22.82 -11.54
C VAL A 116 -1.66 -22.05 -11.96
N GLU A 117 -1.05 -22.43 -13.08
CA GLU A 117 0.14 -21.77 -13.63
C GLU A 117 -0.21 -20.32 -13.95
N THR A 118 0.27 -19.37 -13.13
CA THR A 118 -0.03 -17.93 -13.27
C THR A 118 1.11 -17.21 -14.01
N ASP A 119 0.77 -16.33 -14.94
CA ASP A 119 1.73 -15.55 -15.74
C ASP A 119 2.42 -14.45 -14.91
N SER A 120 1.70 -13.89 -13.92
CA SER A 120 2.25 -12.94 -12.94
C SER A 120 1.64 -13.14 -11.55
N PHE A 121 2.27 -12.60 -10.52
CA PHE A 121 1.79 -12.75 -9.16
C PHE A 121 0.67 -11.75 -8.83
N LEU A 122 0.84 -10.50 -9.26
CA LEU A 122 -0.13 -9.42 -9.07
C LEU A 122 -0.39 -8.72 -10.42
N THR A 123 -1.64 -8.69 -10.86
CA THR A 123 -2.09 -7.71 -11.86
C THR A 123 -2.51 -6.43 -11.14
N LEU A 124 -1.74 -5.37 -11.29
CA LEU A 124 -1.98 -4.08 -10.62
C LEU A 124 -2.35 -3.04 -11.66
N PHE A 125 -3.45 -2.33 -11.45
CA PHE A 125 -3.96 -1.38 -12.41
C PHE A 125 -4.35 -0.04 -11.78
N ALA A 126 -4.30 0.98 -12.62
CA ALA A 126 -4.70 2.34 -12.32
C ALA A 126 -5.43 2.94 -13.52
N THR A 127 -5.99 4.13 -13.34
CA THR A 127 -6.62 4.88 -14.41
C THR A 127 -6.40 6.37 -14.22
N TRP A 128 -6.11 7.08 -15.31
CA TRP A 128 -6.13 8.54 -15.36
C TRP A 128 -6.33 9.03 -16.80
N LYS A 129 -6.75 10.28 -16.92
CA LYS A 129 -6.96 10.98 -18.19
C LYS A 129 -5.85 12.00 -18.44
N ALA A 130 -5.61 12.33 -19.70
CA ALA A 130 -4.57 13.28 -20.11
C ALA A 130 -4.89 14.75 -19.83
N GLU A 131 -6.17 15.11 -19.70
CA GLU A 131 -6.59 16.50 -19.85
C GLU A 131 -6.17 17.36 -18.65
N ASN A 132 -5.30 18.35 -18.91
CA ASN A 132 -4.73 19.30 -17.96
C ASN A 132 -3.96 18.64 -16.81
N ASP A 133 -3.19 17.59 -17.13
CA ASP A 133 -2.44 16.82 -16.15
C ASP A 133 -1.28 17.61 -15.52
N THR A 134 -1.59 18.38 -14.47
CA THR A 134 -0.58 18.97 -13.58
C THR A 134 0.20 17.91 -12.79
N LYS A 135 -0.15 16.62 -12.94
CA LYS A 135 0.47 15.46 -12.28
C LYS A 135 1.32 14.61 -13.24
N GLU A 136 1.68 15.10 -14.43
CA GLU A 136 2.54 14.35 -15.39
C GLU A 136 3.79 13.76 -14.70
N LYS A 137 4.49 14.58 -13.91
CA LYS A 137 5.67 14.14 -13.14
C LYS A 137 5.35 13.02 -12.14
N ILE A 138 4.21 13.11 -11.45
CA ILE A 138 3.75 12.12 -10.47
C ILE A 138 3.45 10.79 -11.20
N HIS A 139 2.76 10.86 -12.34
CA HIS A 139 2.44 9.68 -13.15
C HIS A 139 3.70 9.03 -13.72
N ASN A 140 4.72 9.81 -14.13
CA ASN A 140 5.99 9.26 -14.59
C ASN A 140 6.73 8.47 -13.50
N PHE A 141 6.70 8.93 -12.24
CA PHE A 141 7.26 8.16 -11.13
C PHE A 141 6.47 6.87 -10.89
N THR A 142 5.14 6.89 -11.01
CA THR A 142 4.31 5.68 -10.92
C THR A 142 4.64 4.69 -12.02
N PHE A 143 4.75 5.15 -13.28
CA PHE A 143 5.14 4.32 -14.42
C PHE A 143 6.46 3.59 -14.16
N VAL A 144 7.50 4.32 -13.75
CA VAL A 144 8.82 3.76 -13.44
C VAL A 144 8.76 2.81 -12.24
N ASN A 145 8.02 3.15 -11.18
CA ASN A 145 7.95 2.37 -9.96
C ASN A 145 7.32 0.99 -10.19
N TRP A 146 6.15 0.92 -10.84
CA TRP A 146 5.48 -0.37 -11.03
C TRP A 146 6.14 -1.21 -12.12
N ALA A 147 6.72 -0.59 -13.15
CA ALA A 147 7.46 -1.31 -14.19
C ALA A 147 8.66 -2.09 -13.62
N ARG A 148 9.33 -1.54 -12.60
CA ARG A 148 10.46 -2.21 -11.91
C ARG A 148 10.06 -3.43 -11.08
N MET A 149 8.77 -3.58 -10.77
CA MET A 149 8.28 -4.75 -10.04
C MET A 149 7.95 -5.93 -10.97
N LYS A 150 8.14 -5.79 -12.29
CA LYS A 150 8.06 -6.91 -13.24
C LYS A 150 9.18 -7.94 -12.97
N PRO A 151 8.93 -9.25 -13.22
CA PRO A 151 7.69 -9.83 -13.73
C PRO A 151 6.64 -10.15 -12.64
N ALA A 152 6.94 -9.92 -11.36
CA ALA A 152 6.00 -10.24 -10.27
C ALA A 152 4.72 -9.39 -10.35
N VAL A 153 4.84 -8.12 -10.71
CA VAL A 153 3.71 -7.24 -11.03
C VAL A 153 3.53 -7.17 -12.53
N ASN A 154 2.29 -7.31 -12.98
CA ASN A 154 1.84 -6.94 -14.31
C ASN A 154 1.09 -5.60 -14.24
N PRO A 155 1.74 -4.47 -14.57
CA PRO A 155 1.12 -3.16 -14.47
C PRO A 155 0.23 -2.87 -15.68
N ILE A 156 -1.00 -2.43 -15.43
CA ILE A 156 -1.97 -2.07 -16.47
C ILE A 156 -2.48 -0.65 -16.26
N LEU A 157 -2.56 0.11 -17.35
CA LEU A 157 -3.26 1.38 -17.38
C LEU A 157 -4.60 1.24 -18.11
N PHE A 158 -5.69 1.58 -17.43
CA PHE A 158 -6.99 1.79 -18.08
C PHE A 158 -7.10 3.25 -18.52
N THR A 159 -7.07 3.50 -19.82
CA THR A 159 -7.20 4.85 -20.37
C THR A 159 -7.73 4.83 -21.80
N ASP A 160 -8.50 5.85 -22.16
CA ASP A 160 -8.92 6.11 -23.55
C ASP A 160 -8.04 7.19 -24.22
N SER A 161 -7.02 7.69 -23.52
CA SER A 161 -6.10 8.69 -24.07
C SER A 161 -4.99 8.03 -24.88
N PRO A 162 -4.87 8.29 -26.20
CA PRO A 162 -3.80 7.73 -27.01
C PRO A 162 -2.40 8.18 -26.57
N VAL A 163 -2.29 9.42 -26.07
CA VAL A 163 -1.01 9.98 -25.62
C VAL A 163 -0.53 9.26 -24.35
N VAL A 164 -1.41 9.11 -23.37
CA VAL A 164 -1.05 8.44 -22.11
C VAL A 164 -0.84 6.95 -22.34
N ALA A 165 -1.62 6.33 -23.23
CA ALA A 165 -1.40 4.94 -23.65
C ALA A 165 0.00 4.74 -24.27
N ALA A 166 0.42 5.65 -25.16
CA ALA A 166 1.76 5.60 -25.75
C ALA A 166 2.86 5.68 -24.68
N THR A 167 2.77 6.64 -23.76
CA THR A 167 3.71 6.76 -22.64
C THR A 167 3.73 5.51 -21.75
N ALA A 168 2.57 4.95 -21.42
CA ALA A 168 2.47 3.72 -20.64
C ALA A 168 3.23 2.56 -21.33
N HIS A 169 3.06 2.41 -22.64
CA HIS A 169 3.79 1.40 -23.42
C HIS A 169 5.30 1.63 -23.42
N GLU A 170 5.77 2.88 -23.51
CA GLU A 170 7.21 3.21 -23.43
C GLU A 170 7.83 2.76 -22.09
N TYR A 171 7.07 2.86 -20.99
CA TYR A 171 7.49 2.35 -19.68
C TYR A 171 7.23 0.85 -19.48
N GLY A 172 6.76 0.13 -20.50
CA GLY A 172 6.53 -1.31 -20.46
C GLY A 172 5.26 -1.72 -19.71
N TRP A 173 4.28 -0.82 -19.58
CA TRP A 173 2.95 -1.14 -19.08
C TRP A 173 2.05 -1.71 -20.18
N ASN A 174 1.12 -2.55 -19.77
CA ASN A 174 0.00 -2.93 -20.61
C ASN A 174 -1.06 -1.83 -20.57
N VAL A 175 -1.81 -1.67 -21.65
CA VAL A 175 -2.89 -0.69 -21.75
C VAL A 175 -4.18 -1.41 -22.13
N LEU A 176 -5.26 -1.08 -21.43
CA LEU A 176 -6.60 -1.52 -21.77
C LEU A 176 -7.51 -0.29 -21.94
N PRO A 177 -8.49 -0.32 -22.87
CA PRO A 177 -9.50 0.72 -22.95
C PRO A 177 -10.34 0.73 -21.67
N LEU A 178 -10.89 1.89 -21.32
CA LEU A 178 -11.81 1.96 -20.18
C LEU A 178 -13.07 1.14 -20.47
N PRO A 179 -13.44 0.14 -19.63
CA PRO A 179 -14.56 -0.73 -19.94
C PRO A 179 -15.88 0.04 -20.03
N THR A 180 -16.15 0.93 -19.06
CA THR A 180 -17.31 1.81 -19.03
C THR A 180 -17.07 2.94 -18.03
N THR A 181 -17.80 4.04 -18.20
CA THR A 181 -17.82 5.17 -17.28
C THR A 181 -19.26 5.50 -16.85
N ASN A 182 -19.42 6.25 -15.76
CA ASN A 182 -20.74 6.81 -15.42
C ASN A 182 -21.12 7.97 -16.35
N VAL A 183 -22.27 8.59 -16.10
CA VAL A 183 -22.79 9.75 -16.85
C VAL A 183 -21.86 10.99 -16.83
N TYR A 184 -20.84 11.02 -15.97
CA TYR A 184 -19.85 12.09 -15.88
C TYR A 184 -18.49 11.69 -16.46
N GLY A 185 -18.41 10.54 -17.13
CA GLY A 185 -17.17 10.03 -17.70
C GLY A 185 -16.15 9.53 -16.66
N LEU A 186 -16.58 9.23 -15.43
CA LEU A 186 -15.71 8.64 -14.40
C LEU A 186 -15.68 7.11 -14.49
N PRO A 187 -14.51 6.46 -14.38
CA PRO A 187 -14.38 5.01 -14.50
C PRO A 187 -15.11 4.25 -13.40
N ILE A 188 -15.81 3.17 -13.77
CA ILE A 188 -16.46 2.26 -12.81
C ILE A 188 -15.45 1.22 -12.34
N LEU A 189 -15.16 1.20 -11.03
CA LEU A 189 -14.08 0.40 -10.45
C LEU A 189 -14.26 -1.11 -10.69
N LYS A 190 -15.46 -1.64 -10.40
CA LYS A 190 -15.69 -3.10 -10.51
C LYS A 190 -15.48 -3.62 -11.93
N LEU A 191 -15.79 -2.82 -12.95
CA LEU A 191 -15.64 -3.23 -14.34
C LEU A 191 -14.17 -3.31 -14.76
N MET A 192 -13.30 -2.45 -14.19
CA MET A 192 -11.85 -2.57 -14.38
C MET A 192 -11.30 -3.85 -13.74
N PHE A 193 -11.78 -4.23 -12.54
CA PHE A 193 -11.43 -5.51 -11.93
C PHE A 193 -11.87 -6.70 -12.79
N LEU A 194 -13.12 -6.73 -13.22
CA LEU A 194 -13.66 -7.82 -14.04
C LEU A 194 -12.91 -7.96 -15.37
N GLU A 195 -12.59 -6.85 -16.03
CA GLU A 195 -11.80 -6.87 -17.26
C GLU A 195 -10.36 -7.35 -17.01
N ALA A 196 -9.69 -6.88 -15.95
CA ALA A 196 -8.36 -7.36 -15.60
C ALA A 196 -8.34 -8.87 -15.27
N ILE A 197 -9.34 -9.37 -14.54
CA ILE A 197 -9.53 -10.79 -14.20
C ILE A 197 -9.76 -11.64 -15.45
N LYS A 198 -10.48 -11.10 -16.43
CA LYS A 198 -10.76 -11.77 -17.70
C LYS A 198 -9.51 -11.86 -18.59
N GLN A 199 -8.70 -10.80 -18.63
CA GLN A 199 -7.58 -10.68 -19.57
C GLN A 199 -6.27 -11.31 -19.07
N TYR A 200 -6.07 -11.37 -17.75
CA TYR A 200 -4.80 -11.82 -17.18
C TYR A 200 -4.98 -13.00 -16.24
N ASN A 201 -3.93 -13.82 -16.15
CA ASN A 201 -3.89 -14.94 -15.22
C ASN A 201 -2.92 -14.72 -14.07
N SER A 202 -3.41 -14.02 -13.05
CA SER A 202 -2.65 -13.66 -11.84
C SER A 202 -3.30 -14.21 -10.58
N HIS A 203 -2.50 -14.35 -9.52
CA HIS A 203 -3.01 -14.75 -8.21
C HIS A 203 -3.81 -13.63 -7.55
N PHE A 204 -3.23 -12.42 -7.54
CA PHE A 204 -3.87 -11.21 -7.02
C PHE A 204 -4.20 -10.23 -8.15
N TYR A 205 -5.24 -9.43 -7.92
CA TYR A 205 -5.66 -8.31 -8.76
C TYR A 205 -5.78 -7.08 -7.89
N GLY A 206 -5.32 -5.92 -8.34
CA GLY A 206 -5.40 -4.73 -7.52
C GLY A 206 -5.65 -3.46 -8.30
N TYR A 207 -6.39 -2.56 -7.68
CA TYR A 207 -6.48 -1.16 -8.08
C TYR A 207 -5.65 -0.33 -7.11
N ALA A 208 -4.92 0.66 -7.62
CA ALA A 208 -4.39 1.75 -6.80
C ALA A 208 -4.55 3.08 -7.53
N ASN A 209 -4.68 4.17 -6.75
CA ASN A 209 -4.64 5.52 -7.32
C ASN A 209 -3.30 5.77 -8.04
N SER A 210 -3.33 6.58 -9.10
CA SER A 210 -2.20 6.81 -10.01
C SER A 210 -1.03 7.56 -9.39
N ASP A 211 -1.22 8.12 -8.20
CA ASP A 211 -0.23 8.84 -7.40
C ASP A 211 0.36 7.98 -6.27
N ILE A 212 0.08 6.67 -6.23
CA ILE A 212 0.62 5.72 -5.25
C ILE A 212 1.87 5.01 -5.78
N LEU A 213 2.97 5.12 -5.02
CA LEU A 213 4.18 4.31 -5.19
C LEU A 213 4.25 3.21 -4.13
N PHE A 214 4.78 2.06 -4.52
CA PHE A 214 5.01 0.94 -3.62
C PHE A 214 6.51 0.62 -3.52
N THR A 215 6.88 -0.03 -2.42
CA THR A 215 8.18 -0.70 -2.30
C THR A 215 8.04 -2.19 -2.58
N ASN A 216 9.18 -2.88 -2.70
CA ASN A 216 9.23 -4.34 -2.89
C ASN A 216 8.47 -5.12 -1.80
N ASN A 217 8.19 -4.51 -0.64
CA ASN A 217 7.39 -5.13 0.43
C ASN A 217 5.94 -5.41 0.02
N LEU A 218 5.42 -4.77 -1.03
CA LEU A 218 4.13 -5.11 -1.62
C LEU A 218 4.06 -6.61 -1.94
N ILE A 219 5.03 -7.10 -2.72
CA ILE A 219 5.07 -8.49 -3.15
C ILE A 219 5.35 -9.42 -1.98
N LEU A 220 6.30 -9.09 -1.11
CA LEU A 220 6.60 -9.92 0.07
C LEU A 220 5.37 -10.09 0.96
N THR A 221 4.60 -9.03 1.17
CA THR A 221 3.39 -9.08 1.99
C THR A 221 2.34 -9.98 1.36
N LEU A 222 2.08 -9.83 0.07
CA LEU A 222 1.10 -10.65 -0.65
C LEU A 222 1.50 -12.13 -0.67
N VAL A 223 2.79 -12.44 -0.80
CA VAL A 223 3.32 -13.80 -0.65
C VAL A 223 3.02 -14.33 0.74
N SER A 224 3.39 -13.60 1.79
CA SER A 224 3.16 -14.03 3.16
C SER A 224 1.67 -14.24 3.46
N ILE A 225 0.79 -13.40 2.90
CA ILE A 225 -0.67 -13.56 3.02
C ILE A 225 -1.14 -14.85 2.35
N LEU A 226 -0.73 -15.10 1.11
CA LEU A 226 -1.08 -16.31 0.37
C LEU A 226 -0.68 -17.57 1.15
N TYR A 227 0.55 -17.62 1.65
CA TYR A 227 1.06 -18.81 2.35
C TYR A 227 0.38 -19.07 3.71
N GLN A 228 -0.03 -18.02 4.41
CA GLN A 228 -0.69 -18.14 5.72
C GLN A 228 -2.21 -18.31 5.62
N SER A 229 -2.79 -18.11 4.44
CA SER A 229 -4.24 -18.21 4.21
C SER A 229 -4.59 -18.81 2.84
N PRO A 230 -4.02 -19.97 2.45
CA PRO A 230 -4.13 -20.51 1.09
C PRO A 230 -5.55 -20.98 0.71
N HIS A 231 -6.43 -21.16 1.69
CA HIS A 231 -7.81 -21.59 1.49
C HIS A 231 -8.84 -20.48 1.74
N THR A 232 -8.38 -19.24 1.84
CA THR A 232 -9.27 -18.12 2.15
C THR A 232 -9.73 -17.42 0.89
N ASN A 233 -10.93 -17.81 0.46
CA ASN A 233 -11.67 -17.16 -0.60
C ASN A 233 -12.05 -15.72 -0.23
N TYR A 234 -12.30 -14.90 -1.24
CA TYR A 234 -12.79 -13.53 -1.09
C TYR A 234 -11.89 -12.70 -0.17
N THR A 235 -10.60 -12.66 -0.45
CA THR A 235 -9.65 -11.85 0.31
C THR A 235 -9.58 -10.43 -0.26
N LEU A 236 -9.62 -9.43 0.61
CA LEU A 236 -9.37 -8.02 0.32
C LEU A 236 -8.21 -7.52 1.20
N VAL A 237 -7.16 -7.01 0.56
CA VAL A 237 -5.97 -6.43 1.19
C VAL A 237 -5.91 -4.94 0.87
N THR A 238 -5.78 -4.11 1.89
CA THR A 238 -5.65 -2.66 1.79
C THR A 238 -4.88 -2.11 2.98
N GLY A 239 -4.59 -0.82 3.04
CA GLY A 239 -3.87 -0.21 4.15
C GLY A 239 -3.68 1.29 4.02
N LEU A 240 -3.01 1.86 5.00
CA LEU A 240 -2.73 3.28 5.12
C LEU A 240 -1.81 3.75 4.00
N ARG A 241 -2.06 4.96 3.51
CA ARG A 241 -1.09 5.73 2.73
C ARG A 241 -0.19 6.60 3.61
N THR A 242 1.02 6.84 3.12
CA THR A 242 1.96 7.82 3.66
C THR A 242 2.13 8.95 2.65
N ASN A 243 1.68 10.16 3.00
CA ASN A 243 1.84 11.34 2.16
C ASN A 243 3.30 11.78 2.15
N VAL A 244 3.85 11.99 0.96
CA VAL A 244 5.16 12.61 0.77
C VAL A 244 5.00 13.80 -0.18
N TYR A 245 5.22 15.00 0.35
CA TYR A 245 5.05 16.24 -0.42
C TYR A 245 6.25 16.50 -1.33
N ASN A 246 6.02 16.89 -2.58
CA ASN A 246 7.06 17.28 -3.54
C ASN A 246 8.17 16.22 -3.69
N LEU A 247 7.78 14.96 -3.88
CA LEU A 247 8.72 13.87 -4.15
C LEU A 247 9.57 14.20 -5.39
N ASN A 248 10.88 13.99 -5.31
CA ASN A 248 11.78 14.16 -6.44
C ASN A 248 12.23 12.81 -7.05
N GLU A 249 12.93 12.88 -8.19
CA GLU A 249 13.33 11.70 -8.96
C GLU A 249 14.25 10.78 -8.18
N THR A 250 15.25 11.32 -7.47
CA THR A 250 16.17 10.53 -6.64
C THR A 250 15.44 9.82 -5.49
N GLU A 251 14.47 10.49 -4.88
CA GLU A 251 13.65 9.89 -3.81
C GLU A 251 12.73 8.78 -4.37
N ALA A 252 12.15 9.00 -5.55
CA ALA A 252 11.32 8.01 -6.24
C ALA A 252 12.11 6.85 -6.89
N ALA A 253 13.43 6.97 -6.95
CA ALA A 253 14.26 6.11 -7.80
C ALA A 253 14.36 4.65 -7.34
N THR A 254 14.15 4.31 -6.07
CA THR A 254 14.30 2.92 -5.59
C THR A 254 13.38 2.65 -4.40
N SER A 255 13.09 1.38 -4.12
CA SER A 255 12.41 0.98 -2.88
C SER A 255 13.14 1.50 -1.64
N VAL A 256 14.47 1.54 -1.65
CA VAL A 256 15.30 2.04 -0.53
C VAL A 256 15.13 3.54 -0.36
N SER A 257 15.28 4.32 -1.43
CA SER A 257 15.12 5.78 -1.38
C SER A 257 13.70 6.17 -0.96
N LEU A 258 12.68 5.48 -1.49
CA LEU A 258 11.29 5.67 -1.09
C LEU A 258 11.08 5.41 0.41
N THR A 259 11.65 4.31 0.91
CA THR A 259 11.58 3.96 2.34
C THR A 259 12.25 5.02 3.21
N MET A 260 13.46 5.44 2.84
CA MET A 260 14.20 6.49 3.55
C MET A 260 13.47 7.84 3.51
N THR A 261 12.86 8.19 2.38
CA THR A 261 12.07 9.42 2.25
C THR A 261 10.82 9.38 3.12
N ALA A 262 10.06 8.28 3.08
CA ALA A 262 8.89 8.09 3.93
C ALA A 262 9.25 8.13 5.42
N ALA A 263 10.38 7.52 5.82
CA ALA A 263 10.91 7.59 7.17
C ALA A 263 11.27 9.01 7.61
N THR A 264 11.91 9.77 6.72
CA THR A 264 12.44 11.08 7.05
C THR A 264 11.36 12.15 7.13
N ARG A 265 10.40 12.12 6.20
CA ARG A 265 9.44 13.22 6.00
C ARG A 265 8.05 12.79 5.52
N GLY A 266 7.76 11.49 5.51
CA GLY A 266 6.43 10.97 5.21
C GLY A 266 5.44 11.25 6.34
N GLN A 267 4.18 11.47 5.98
CA GLN A 267 3.08 11.68 6.92
C GLN A 267 2.03 10.60 6.71
N VAL A 268 1.95 9.65 7.64
CA VAL A 268 0.88 8.65 7.66
C VAL A 268 -0.47 9.37 7.72
N PHE A 269 -1.37 9.02 6.81
CA PHE A 269 -2.66 9.69 6.71
C PHE A 269 -3.72 8.97 7.55
N GLN A 270 -4.98 9.39 7.44
CA GLN A 270 -6.06 8.90 8.30
C GLN A 270 -6.56 7.50 7.88
N PRO A 271 -7.11 6.70 8.82
CA PRO A 271 -7.62 5.35 8.56
C PRO A 271 -8.80 5.23 7.59
N SER A 272 -9.36 6.33 7.11
CA SER A 272 -10.48 6.37 6.16
C SER A 272 -10.05 6.75 4.75
N ALA A 273 -8.75 6.76 4.49
CA ALA A 273 -8.19 7.08 3.19
C ALA A 273 -7.44 5.86 2.66
N GLU A 274 -8.19 4.97 2.03
CA GLU A 274 -7.66 3.77 1.39
C GLU A 274 -7.47 4.03 -0.11
N ASP A 275 -6.22 4.05 -0.58
CA ASP A 275 -5.90 4.36 -1.99
C ASP A 275 -5.55 3.14 -2.83
N TYR A 276 -5.55 1.95 -2.24
CA TYR A 276 -5.33 0.70 -2.95
C TYR A 276 -6.18 -0.44 -2.40
N PHE A 277 -6.60 -1.33 -3.28
CA PHE A 277 -7.43 -2.49 -2.97
C PHE A 277 -6.91 -3.66 -3.79
N ILE A 278 -6.44 -4.70 -3.12
CA ILE A 278 -5.90 -5.90 -3.76
C ILE A 278 -6.76 -7.08 -3.34
N THR A 279 -7.25 -7.86 -4.30
CA THR A 279 -8.12 -8.99 -4.04
C THR A 279 -7.57 -10.27 -4.64
N THR A 280 -7.99 -11.41 -4.07
CA THR A 280 -7.86 -12.70 -4.76
C THR A 280 -8.77 -12.71 -6.01
N ARG A 281 -8.45 -13.59 -6.96
CA ARG A 281 -9.20 -13.74 -8.23
C ARG A 281 -10.70 -13.91 -8.03
N ASP A 282 -11.10 -14.65 -7.00
CA ASP A 282 -12.47 -15.07 -6.72
C ASP A 282 -13.32 -13.99 -6.02
N TYR A 283 -12.74 -12.85 -5.64
CA TYR A 283 -13.46 -11.79 -4.95
C TYR A 283 -14.71 -11.34 -5.75
N PRO A 284 -15.89 -11.21 -5.10
CA PRO A 284 -17.17 -11.14 -5.81
C PRO A 284 -17.48 -9.72 -6.35
N TRP A 285 -16.65 -9.24 -7.26
CA TRP A 285 -16.76 -7.90 -7.86
C TRP A 285 -18.10 -7.65 -8.56
N ASP A 286 -18.71 -8.67 -9.17
CA ASP A 286 -20.01 -8.57 -9.84
C ASP A 286 -21.15 -8.15 -8.89
N SER A 287 -21.02 -8.48 -7.59
CA SER A 287 -22.04 -8.18 -6.57
C SER A 287 -22.02 -6.72 -6.10
N LEU A 288 -20.92 -6.01 -6.37
CA LEU A 288 -20.72 -4.64 -5.92
C LEU A 288 -21.48 -3.64 -6.79
N PRO A 289 -21.92 -2.50 -6.22
CA PRO A 289 -22.50 -1.41 -6.99
C PRO A 289 -21.47 -0.77 -7.93
N ASP A 290 -21.95 -0.03 -8.94
CA ASP A 290 -21.15 0.66 -9.95
C ASP A 290 -20.48 1.92 -9.38
N LEU A 291 -19.61 1.71 -8.39
CA LEU A 291 -18.85 2.78 -7.75
C LEU A 291 -17.81 3.31 -8.71
N VAL A 292 -17.66 4.64 -8.74
CA VAL A 292 -16.70 5.31 -9.60
C VAL A 292 -15.51 5.83 -8.81
N VAL A 293 -14.33 5.66 -9.40
CA VAL A 293 -13.09 6.22 -8.85
C VAL A 293 -13.02 7.73 -9.09
N GLY A 294 -12.22 8.43 -8.29
CA GLY A 294 -12.11 9.90 -8.35
C GLY A 294 -13.23 10.65 -7.62
N THR A 295 -14.09 9.94 -6.88
CA THR A 295 -15.11 10.49 -5.98
C THR A 295 -14.94 9.89 -4.58
N ILE A 296 -15.63 10.41 -3.57
CA ILE A 296 -15.47 9.92 -2.19
C ILE A 296 -16.30 8.65 -1.93
N ALA A 297 -16.05 7.99 -0.81
CA ALA A 297 -16.88 6.93 -0.22
C ALA A 297 -16.84 5.54 -0.88
N TYR A 298 -16.25 5.35 -2.07
CA TYR A 298 -16.07 3.99 -2.60
C TYR A 298 -15.08 3.19 -1.77
N ASP A 299 -14.00 3.83 -1.36
CA ASP A 299 -12.92 3.32 -0.53
C ASP A 299 -13.44 2.69 0.77
N ASN A 300 -14.08 3.48 1.62
CA ASN A 300 -14.61 2.98 2.88
C ASN A 300 -15.75 1.98 2.65
N TYR A 301 -16.54 2.15 1.58
CA TYR A 301 -17.63 1.20 1.29
C TYR A 301 -17.11 -0.19 0.91
N LEU A 302 -16.02 -0.30 0.16
CA LEU A 302 -15.44 -1.59 -0.21
C LEU A 302 -15.05 -2.38 1.04
N VAL A 303 -14.37 -1.74 1.98
CA VAL A 303 -13.97 -2.35 3.26
C VAL A 303 -15.20 -2.68 4.11
N LEU A 304 -16.15 -1.73 4.24
CA LEU A 304 -17.41 -1.93 4.95
C LEU A 304 -18.16 -3.16 4.42
N ASN A 305 -18.33 -3.24 3.10
CA ASN A 305 -19.07 -4.31 2.44
C ASN A 305 -18.36 -5.65 2.66
N ALA A 306 -17.04 -5.71 2.46
CA ALA A 306 -16.26 -6.91 2.67
C ALA A 306 -16.40 -7.43 4.12
N ARG A 307 -16.28 -6.54 5.11
CA ARG A 307 -16.48 -6.89 6.53
C ARG A 307 -17.91 -7.35 6.81
N TYR A 308 -18.91 -6.66 6.28
CA TYR A 308 -20.32 -7.01 6.44
C TYR A 308 -20.65 -8.39 5.85
N GLN A 309 -19.99 -8.76 4.75
CA GLN A 309 -20.13 -10.07 4.11
C GLN A 309 -19.23 -11.16 4.73
N HIS A 310 -18.53 -10.87 5.83
CA HIS A 310 -17.56 -11.76 6.47
C HIS A 310 -16.44 -12.25 5.53
N HIS A 311 -16.08 -11.45 4.53
CA HIS A 311 -14.92 -11.69 3.68
C HIS A 311 -13.61 -11.52 4.47
N ASN A 312 -12.52 -12.03 3.92
CA ASN A 312 -11.21 -11.94 4.55
C ASN A 312 -10.56 -10.59 4.27
N VAL A 313 -10.76 -9.61 5.15
CA VAL A 313 -10.18 -8.28 5.03
C VAL A 313 -8.90 -8.19 5.84
N ILE A 314 -7.79 -7.80 5.22
CA ILE A 314 -6.46 -7.70 5.83
C ILE A 314 -5.93 -6.26 5.71
N ASP A 315 -5.68 -5.65 6.85
CA ASP A 315 -4.95 -4.39 6.99
C ASP A 315 -3.44 -4.65 6.82
N ALA A 316 -2.90 -4.24 5.69
CA ALA A 316 -1.51 -4.43 5.30
C ALA A 316 -0.58 -3.25 5.67
N SER A 317 -1.09 -2.26 6.42
CA SER A 317 -0.39 -0.98 6.66
C SER A 317 1.00 -1.11 7.28
N LYS A 318 1.26 -2.18 8.05
CA LYS A 318 2.55 -2.38 8.73
C LYS A 318 3.67 -2.85 7.81
N THR A 319 3.35 -3.47 6.67
CA THR A 319 4.36 -4.06 5.79
C THR A 319 4.31 -3.49 4.37
N ILE A 320 3.13 -3.14 3.86
CA ILE A 320 2.99 -2.43 2.60
C ILE A 320 3.17 -0.93 2.85
N LEU A 321 4.27 -0.38 2.36
CA LEU A 321 4.47 1.07 2.31
C LEU A 321 3.86 1.61 1.01
N ALA A 322 2.66 2.18 1.09
CA ALA A 322 2.00 2.92 0.03
C ALA A 322 2.31 4.42 0.17
N ILE A 323 3.11 4.98 -0.73
CA ILE A 323 3.49 6.40 -0.72
C ILE A 323 2.58 7.16 -1.65
N HIS A 324 1.81 8.10 -1.09
CA HIS A 324 1.01 9.03 -1.86
C HIS A 324 1.84 10.28 -2.18
N GLN A 325 2.07 10.48 -3.47
CA GLN A 325 2.85 11.60 -4.00
C GLN A 325 1.98 12.84 -4.03
N SER A 326 2.22 13.77 -3.10
CA SER A 326 1.38 14.96 -2.97
C SER A 326 2.09 16.23 -3.41
N ASN A 327 1.37 17.13 -4.07
CA ASN A 327 1.81 18.51 -4.27
C ASN A 327 1.15 19.51 -3.28
N GLY A 328 0.37 19.01 -2.32
CA GLY A 328 -0.35 19.79 -1.31
C GLY A 328 -1.80 20.12 -1.67
N LEU A 329 -2.17 20.11 -2.95
CA LEU A 329 -3.51 20.45 -3.43
C LEU A 329 -4.39 19.23 -3.66
N ASP A 330 -3.80 18.05 -3.74
CA ASP A 330 -4.40 16.79 -4.15
C ASP A 330 -4.94 15.92 -3.00
N VAL A 331 -4.56 16.22 -1.75
CA VAL A 331 -4.89 15.39 -0.58
C VAL A 331 -6.39 15.15 -0.40
N PHE A 332 -7.23 16.13 -0.77
CA PHE A 332 -8.69 16.07 -0.72
C PHE A 332 -9.35 16.36 -2.08
N GLU A 333 -8.63 16.12 -3.18
CA GLU A 333 -9.11 16.48 -4.53
C GLU A 333 -10.47 15.87 -4.87
N SER A 334 -10.72 14.64 -4.41
CA SER A 334 -11.99 13.93 -4.60
C SER A 334 -13.18 14.60 -3.90
N HIS A 335 -12.94 15.42 -2.86
CA HIS A 335 -13.99 16.09 -2.08
C HIS A 335 -14.49 17.39 -2.72
N ILE A 336 -13.71 18.00 -3.62
CA ILE A 336 -13.97 19.33 -4.17
C ILE A 336 -14.50 19.31 -5.62
N LYS A 337 -14.64 18.11 -6.21
CA LYS A 337 -15.20 17.93 -7.56
C LYS A 337 -16.71 18.09 -7.55
N LEU A 338 -17.28 18.61 -8.63
CA LEU A 338 -18.73 18.83 -8.77
C LEU A 338 -19.58 17.57 -8.49
N ASN A 339 -19.03 16.39 -8.81
CA ASN A 339 -19.66 15.08 -8.65
C ASN A 339 -19.03 14.24 -7.52
N ALA A 340 -18.35 14.89 -6.56
CA ALA A 340 -17.70 14.23 -5.42
C ALA A 340 -18.64 13.26 -4.67
N ASP A 341 -19.91 13.63 -4.49
CA ASP A 341 -20.88 12.82 -3.73
C ASP A 341 -21.59 11.73 -4.55
N TYR A 342 -21.21 11.48 -5.81
CA TYR A 342 -21.89 10.50 -6.68
C TYR A 342 -22.07 9.13 -6.00
N ASN A 343 -20.98 8.58 -5.47
CA ASN A 343 -21.02 7.28 -4.79
C ASN A 343 -21.87 7.33 -3.52
N LYS A 344 -21.83 8.42 -2.74
CA LYS A 344 -22.68 8.55 -1.55
C LYS A 344 -24.16 8.52 -1.92
N VAL A 345 -24.56 9.20 -3.00
CA VAL A 345 -25.94 9.20 -3.49
C VAL A 345 -26.35 7.81 -3.97
N LEU A 346 -25.48 7.12 -4.72
CA LEU A 346 -25.70 5.74 -5.18
C LEU A 346 -25.88 4.78 -4.00
N LEU A 347 -24.97 4.84 -3.02
CA LEU A 347 -24.95 3.97 -1.86
C LEU A 347 -26.12 4.23 -0.92
N ARG A 348 -26.51 5.49 -0.71
CA ARG A 348 -27.68 5.85 0.09
C ARG A 348 -28.95 5.20 -0.43
N LYS A 349 -29.17 5.23 -1.75
CA LYS A 349 -30.34 4.57 -2.38
C LYS A 349 -30.34 3.06 -2.13
N ARG A 350 -29.17 2.43 -2.17
CA ARG A 350 -29.01 0.99 -1.93
C ARG A 350 -29.14 0.62 -0.46
N TRP A 351 -28.79 1.52 0.45
CA TRP A 351 -28.81 1.31 1.91
C TRP A 351 -30.05 1.90 2.55
N PHE A 352 -31.25 1.47 2.11
CA PHE A 352 -32.53 1.87 2.70
C PHE A 352 -32.75 3.40 2.79
N ASN A 353 -32.20 4.15 1.84
CA ASN A 353 -32.26 5.62 1.79
C ASN A 353 -31.55 6.35 2.96
N ILE A 354 -30.64 5.66 3.67
CA ILE A 354 -29.75 6.23 4.70
C ILE A 354 -28.29 6.07 4.29
N ASN A 355 -27.38 6.84 4.91
CA ASN A 355 -25.96 6.65 4.66
C ASN A 355 -25.49 5.31 5.25
N PRO A 356 -24.71 4.50 4.50
CA PRO A 356 -24.02 3.37 5.09
C PRO A 356 -23.16 3.80 6.29
N PRO A 357 -22.92 2.92 7.27
CA PRO A 357 -22.07 3.23 8.41
C PRO A 357 -20.58 3.19 8.00
N TYR A 358 -20.14 4.22 7.25
CA TYR A 358 -18.81 4.29 6.64
C TYR A 358 -17.65 4.08 7.64
N ILE A 359 -17.83 4.47 8.91
CA ILE A 359 -16.85 4.24 9.97
C ILE A 359 -16.47 2.77 10.11
N LYS A 360 -17.42 1.84 9.91
CA LYS A 360 -17.16 0.39 9.93
C LYS A 360 -16.35 -0.08 8.72
N GLY A 361 -16.08 0.80 7.77
CA GLY A 361 -15.18 0.59 6.63
C GLY A 361 -13.79 1.19 6.81
N PHE A 362 -13.48 1.81 7.95
CA PHE A 362 -12.13 2.34 8.18
C PHE A 362 -11.15 1.21 8.50
N LEU A 363 -9.86 1.43 8.21
CA LEU A 363 -8.80 0.48 8.53
C LEU A 363 -8.78 0.09 10.01
N SER A 364 -9.04 1.03 10.91
CA SER A 364 -9.11 0.78 12.37
C SER A 364 -10.16 -0.27 12.76
N CYS A 365 -11.16 -0.49 11.91
CA CYS A 365 -12.20 -1.49 12.12
C CYS A 365 -11.85 -2.89 11.59
N ILE A 366 -10.81 -3.04 10.76
CA ILE A 366 -10.42 -4.35 10.19
C ILE A 366 -9.89 -5.29 11.28
N GLU A 367 -10.37 -6.53 11.29
CA GLU A 367 -10.07 -7.57 12.28
C GLU A 367 -8.69 -8.19 12.09
N LYS A 368 -8.24 -8.39 10.85
CA LYS A 368 -6.94 -9.01 10.54
C LYS A 368 -5.95 -7.97 10.05
N TYR A 369 -4.70 -8.10 10.48
CA TYR A 369 -3.62 -7.22 10.05
C TYR A 369 -2.32 -7.99 9.93
N VAL A 370 -1.43 -7.51 9.09
CA VAL A 370 -0.07 -8.04 9.01
C VAL A 370 0.83 -7.38 10.04
N ASP A 371 1.78 -8.12 10.59
CA ASP A 371 2.80 -7.63 11.50
C ASP A 371 4.13 -8.28 11.16
N VAL A 372 5.22 -7.78 11.74
CA VAL A 372 6.52 -8.45 11.61
C VAL A 372 6.98 -8.95 12.96
N VAL A 373 7.26 -10.26 13.01
CA VAL A 373 7.82 -10.94 14.18
C VAL A 373 9.09 -11.65 13.72
N GLN A 374 10.23 -11.28 14.31
CA GLN A 374 11.53 -11.87 13.96
C GLN A 374 11.78 -11.87 12.44
N ASP A 375 11.58 -10.72 11.80
CA ASP A 375 11.76 -10.51 10.36
C ASP A 375 10.84 -11.34 9.44
N ILE A 376 9.80 -11.97 9.99
CA ILE A 376 8.78 -12.71 9.24
C ILE A 376 7.46 -11.95 9.30
N ILE A 377 6.83 -11.75 8.14
CA ILE A 377 5.48 -11.20 8.05
C ILE A 377 4.49 -12.26 8.54
N VAL A 378 3.67 -11.92 9.53
CA VAL A 378 2.64 -12.79 10.10
C VAL A 378 1.26 -12.13 10.06
N ILE A 379 0.21 -12.91 9.81
CA ILE A 379 -1.17 -12.44 9.96
C ILE A 379 -1.58 -12.56 11.42
N LYS A 380 -2.03 -11.45 12.01
CA LYS A 380 -2.58 -11.37 13.36
C LYS A 380 -4.03 -10.90 13.32
N THR A 381 -4.73 -11.13 14.42
CA THR A 381 -6.10 -10.66 14.64
C THR A 381 -6.14 -9.64 15.76
N ARG A 382 -7.04 -8.66 15.67
CA ARG A 382 -7.38 -7.70 16.72
C ARG A 382 -8.89 -7.65 16.89
N THR A 383 -9.34 -7.31 18.10
CA THR A 383 -10.75 -7.01 18.35
C THR A 383 -11.02 -5.58 17.91
N PRO A 384 -11.95 -5.33 16.97
CA PRO A 384 -12.30 -3.98 16.56
C PRO A 384 -12.95 -3.19 17.71
N PRO A 385 -12.84 -1.85 17.69
CA PRO A 385 -13.61 -0.94 18.53
C PRO A 385 -15.13 -1.24 18.52
N ASN A 386 -15.85 -0.82 19.56
CA ASN A 386 -17.28 -1.15 19.72
C ASN A 386 -18.15 -0.56 18.60
N ASP A 387 -17.82 0.63 18.10
CA ASP A 387 -18.45 1.31 16.97
C ASP A 387 -18.22 0.61 15.61
N CYS A 388 -17.23 -0.28 15.54
CA CYS A 388 -16.94 -1.09 14.36
C CYS A 388 -17.81 -2.36 14.25
N LYS A 389 -18.46 -2.79 15.34
CA LYS A 389 -19.25 -4.04 15.41
C LYS A 389 -20.57 -3.91 14.63
N PHE A 390 -21.01 -4.97 13.95
CA PHE A 390 -22.24 -4.97 13.15
C PHE A 390 -23.51 -5.04 13.98
#